data_AF-X1G875-F1
#
_entry.id   AF-X1G875-F1
#
_cell.length_a   1.000
_cell.length_b   1.000
_cell.length_c   1.000
_cell.angle_alpha   90.00
_cell.angle_beta   90.00
_cell.angle_gamma   90.00
#
_symmetry.space_group_name_H-M   'P 1'
#
loop_
_entity.id
_entity.type
_entity.pdbx_description
1 polymer ?
#
loop_
_entity_poly.entity_id
_entity_poly.type
_entity_poly.pdbx_seq_one_letter_code
_entity_poly.pdbx_strand_id
1 'polypeptide(L)' 'MVRHLTKISDFSKAECEKIINKAIEIKKNPEKFDSTLKGETLLMIF' A
#
# COMPACT_ATOMS: atom_id res chain seq x y z
N MET A 1 -3.19 -14.94 8.36
CA MET A 1 -4.49 -14.67 7.71
C MET A 1 -4.27 -13.56 6.70
N VAL A 2 -4.79 -13.70 5.47
CA VAL A 2 -4.63 -12.66 4.44
C VAL A 2 -5.50 -11.46 4.81
N ARG A 3 -4.94 -10.25 4.76
CA ARG A 3 -5.71 -9.01 4.98
C ARG A 3 -6.22 -8.51 3.63
N HIS A 4 -7.54 -8.27 3.55
CA HIS A 4 -8.17 -7.67 2.38
C HIS A 4 -8.48 -6.19 2.61
N LEU A 5 -8.59 -5.42 1.53
CA LEU A 5 -9.10 -4.05 1.51
C LEU A 5 -10.35 -4.02 0.63
N THR A 6 -11.51 -4.27 1.24
CA THR A 6 -12.81 -4.27 0.53
C THR A 6 -13.57 -2.97 0.75
N LYS A 7 -13.34 -2.31 1.89
CA LYS A 7 -13.86 -1.00 2.25
C LYS A 7 -12.89 -0.28 3.19
N ILE A 8 -13.00 1.04 3.32
CA ILE A 8 -12.07 1.83 4.16
C ILE A 8 -12.17 1.48 5.65
N SER A 9 -13.35 1.07 6.12
CA SER A 9 -13.56 0.67 7.52
C SER A 9 -12.94 -0.69 7.88
N ASP A 10 -12.30 -1.38 6.92
CA ASP A 10 -11.43 -2.53 7.21
C ASP A 10 -10.10 -2.10 7.88
N PHE A 11 -9.85 -0.79 7.96
CA PHE A 11 -8.69 -0.18 8.59
C PHE A 11 -9.12 0.78 9.70
N SER A 12 -8.38 0.78 10.80
CA SER A 12 -8.51 1.78 11.84
C SER A 12 -7.92 3.12 11.40
N LYS A 13 -8.29 4.21 12.08
CA LYS A 13 -7.74 5.55 11.83
C LYS A 13 -6.21 5.57 11.84
N ALA A 14 -5.59 4.93 12.84
CA ALA A 14 -4.13 4.87 12.97
C ALA A 14 -3.46 4.14 11.79
N GLU A 15 -4.11 3.12 11.24
CA GLU A 15 -3.59 2.41 10.08
C GLU A 15 -3.73 3.23 8.80
N CYS A 16 -4.85 3.95 8.64
CA CYS A 16 -5.01 4.91 7.56
C CYS A 16 -3.93 6.00 7.62
N GLU A 17 -3.66 6.58 8.79
CA GLU A 17 -2.58 7.55 8.99
C GLU A 17 -1.21 6.96 8.62
N LYS A 18 -0.94 5.70 8.99
CA LYS A 18 0.29 5.00 8.61
C LYS A 18 0.41 4.84 7.10
N ILE A 19 -0.67 4.44 6.41
CA ILE A 19 -0.70 4.28 4.95
C ILE A 19 -0.47 5.63 4.26
N ILE A 20 -1.13 6.70 4.72
CA ILE A 20 -0.96 8.06 4.17
C ILE A 20 0.48 8.53 4.31
N ASN A 21 1.06 8.40 5.51
CA ASN A 21 2.46 8.78 5.73
C ASN A 21 3.42 7.96 4.86
N LYS A 22 3.13 6.66 4.66
CA LYS A 22 3.93 5.82 3.76
C LYS A 22 3.81 6.25 2.30
N ALA A 23 2.61 6.60 1.85
CA ALA A 23 2.39 7.11 0.50
C ALA A 23 3.14 8.43 0.26
N ILE A 24 3.18 9.32 1.25
CA ILE A 24 3.97 10.57 1.20
C ILE A 24 5.47 10.25 1.11
N GLU A 25 5.97 9.28 1.88
CA GLU A 25 7.38 8.87 1.85
C GLU A 25 7.78 8.33 0.47
N ILE A 26 6.96 7.44 -0.11
CA ILE A 26 7.16 6.88 -1.45
C ILE A 26 7.15 7.99 -2.48
N LYS A 27 6.18 8.90 -2.42
CA LYS A 27 6.10 10.05 -3.34
C LYS A 27 7.34 10.95 -3.27
N LYS A 28 7.94 11.11 -2.09
CA LYS A 28 9.15 11.93 -1.90
C LYS A 28 10.44 11.24 -2.36
N ASN A 29 10.50 9.91 -2.35
CA ASN A 29 11.70 9.13 -2.65
C ASN A 29 11.35 7.87 -3.48
N PRO A 30 10.75 8.03 -4.68
CA PRO A 30 10.24 6.89 -5.45
C PRO A 30 11.33 5.84 -5.73
N GLU A 31 12.56 6.29 -6.00
CA GLU A 31 13.73 5.45 -6.31
C GLU A 31 14.09 4.45 -5.20
N LYS A 32 13.71 4.74 -3.95
CA LYS A 32 13.93 3.81 -2.81
C LYS A 32 12.99 2.60 -2.86
N PHE A 33 11.90 2.68 -3.62
CA PHE A 33 10.83 1.68 -3.62
C PHE A 33 10.65 0.96 -4.95
N ASP A 34 11.41 1.31 -5.98
CA ASP A 34 11.29 0.75 -7.35
C ASP A 34 11.38 -0.78 -7.41
N SER A 35 12.08 -1.40 -6.47
CA SER A 35 12.26 -2.87 -6.43
C SER A 35 11.39 -3.58 -5.38
N THR A 36 10.51 -2.86 -4.67
CA THR A 36 9.75 -3.40 -3.52
C THR A 36 8.86 -4.60 -3.90
N LEU A 37 8.33 -4.61 -5.13
CA LEU A 37 7.47 -5.68 -5.66
C LEU A 37 8.15 -6.44 -6.81
N LYS A 38 9.49 -6.44 -6.88
CA LYS A 38 10.22 -7.09 -7.95
C LYS A 38 10.00 -8.61 -7.90
N GLY A 39 9.45 -9.17 -8.99
CA GLY A 39 9.12 -10.59 -9.10
C GLY A 39 7.69 -10.94 -8.70
N GLU A 40 6.92 -9.96 -8.20
CA GLU A 40 5.52 -10.12 -7.82
C GLU A 40 4.57 -9.80 -8.99
N THR A 41 3.38 -10.41 -9.01
CA THR A 41 2.34 -10.16 -10.01
C THR A 41 1.04 -9.71 -9.34
N LEU A 42 0.45 -8.61 -9.83
CA LEU A 42 -0.88 -8.15 -9.43
C LEU A 42 -1.90 -8.53 -10.51
N LEU A 43 -2.81 -9.44 -10.18
CA LEU A 43 -3.97 -9.74 -11.04
C LEU A 43 -5.01 -8.61 -10.91
N MET A 44 -5.37 -7.98 -12.02
CA MET A 44 -6.42 -6.97 -12.09
C MET A 44 -7.60 -7.51 -12.90
N ILE A 45 -8.72 -7.76 -12.23
CA ILE A 45 -9.98 -8.21 -12.85
C ILE A 45 -10.88 -6.98 -12.99
N PHE A 46 -11.42 -6.74 -14.18
CA PHE A 46 -12.25 -5.59 -14.53
C PHE A 46 -13.65 -6.03 -14.94
#